data_AF-A0A260AGW6-F1
#
_entry.id   AF-A0A260AGW6-F1
#
_cell.length_a   1.000
_cell.length_b   1.000
_cell.length_c   1.000
_cell.angle_alpha   90.00
_cell.angle_beta   90.00
_cell.angle_gamma   90.00
#
_symmetry.space_group_name_H-M   'P 1'
#
loop_
_entity.id
_entity.type
_entity.pdbx_description
1 polymer ?
#
loop_
_entity_poly.entity_id
_entity_poly.type
_entity_poly.pdbx_seq_one_letter_code
_entity_poly.pdbx_strand_id
1 'polypeptide(L)'
;MRIRTPLLAVVATGLLTASLAGCGARDESTTESSAASPCTGSSAADAADPSELTLALVPSGDANKLVETVKPLQDALTERLGIPVRGVITQDYQAAVEAIGANQAQIGMLPPLQMVQACNKYGAEPALQTVRKGKTTYAAQFYTNNPDKYCDDAPVTGANGLLYCNGTEGGTGPAGLDSLSKMKDAKTVMLQSASSAGFVFPSAALKAVGIDSTTDLDLTQVTSHPAAVLSVNNGDDEVGVSFWDARETVVKDTPDVAKNLVVFALTNEIPNDGVSISSSLSPDLQHRISDAMEDYASTPEGVEALTAIYQITGLDKADPAALQQAQTEADSIGLGN
;
A
#
# COMPACT_ATOMS: atom_id res chain seq x y z
N MET A 1 -69.35 30.88 -41.74
CA MET A 1 -69.17 31.36 -40.35
C MET A 1 -67.79 30.90 -39.89
N ARG A 2 -66.82 31.85 -39.83
CA ARG A 2 -65.60 31.91 -38.99
C ARG A 2 -64.84 30.57 -38.73
N ILE A 3 -63.56 30.37 -39.07
CA ILE A 3 -62.40 31.08 -38.47
C ILE A 3 -61.04 30.66 -39.11
N ARG A 4 -60.19 31.67 -39.34
CA ARG A 4 -58.71 31.85 -39.18
C ARG A 4 -57.65 31.08 -40.02
N THR A 5 -57.17 31.82 -41.03
CA THR A 5 -55.79 32.20 -41.45
C THR A 5 -54.71 32.40 -40.34
N PRO A 6 -53.43 32.73 -40.66
CA PRO A 6 -52.55 32.34 -41.78
C PRO A 6 -51.05 32.10 -41.41
N LEU A 7 -50.31 31.59 -42.39
CA LEU A 7 -48.86 31.69 -42.59
C LEU A 7 -48.48 33.12 -43.04
N LEU A 8 -47.32 33.66 -42.65
CA LEU A 8 -46.59 34.58 -43.54
C LEU A 8 -45.09 34.58 -43.25
N ALA A 9 -44.34 34.54 -44.35
CA ALA A 9 -42.88 34.53 -44.43
C ALA A 9 -42.35 35.88 -44.97
N VAL A 10 -41.02 35.93 -45.10
CA VAL A 10 -40.20 36.77 -46.00
C VAL A 10 -39.43 37.93 -45.33
N VAL A 11 -38.17 37.61 -44.97
CA VAL A 11 -36.89 38.15 -45.50
C VAL A 11 -36.82 39.61 -45.96
N ALA A 12 -35.83 40.38 -45.45
CA ALA A 12 -34.75 41.03 -46.23
C ALA A 12 -33.80 41.92 -45.38
N THR A 13 -32.53 41.48 -45.34
CA THR A 13 -31.27 42.21 -45.66
C THR A 13 -30.96 43.62 -45.12
N GLY A 14 -29.80 43.78 -44.45
CA GLY A 14 -28.79 44.75 -44.90
C GLY A 14 -28.11 45.71 -43.90
N LEU A 15 -26.81 45.42 -43.65
CA LEU A 15 -25.64 46.33 -43.55
C LEU A 15 -25.26 47.14 -42.26
N LEU A 16 -23.95 47.00 -41.98
CA LEU A 16 -22.92 47.95 -41.50
C LEU A 16 -22.53 48.07 -40.01
N THR A 17 -21.50 47.26 -39.69
CA THR A 17 -20.30 47.45 -38.84
C THR A 17 -20.05 48.78 -38.10
N ALA A 18 -19.76 48.67 -36.80
CA ALA A 18 -18.55 49.21 -36.14
C ALA A 18 -18.42 48.64 -34.71
N SER A 19 -17.38 47.85 -34.42
CA SER A 19 -16.94 47.65 -33.02
C SER A 19 -15.44 47.34 -32.96
N LEU A 20 -14.76 48.26 -32.29
CA LEU A 20 -13.38 48.33 -31.85
C LEU A 20 -12.57 47.03 -31.75
N ALA A 21 -11.39 47.06 -32.37
CA ALA A 21 -10.27 46.20 -32.02
C ALA A 21 -9.75 46.58 -30.61
N GLY A 22 -9.95 45.67 -29.65
CA GLY A 22 -9.24 45.66 -28.37
C GLY A 22 -8.38 44.41 -28.32
N CYS A 23 -7.07 44.59 -28.16
CA CYS A 23 -6.12 43.51 -27.95
C CYS A 23 -6.40 42.85 -26.60
N GLY A 24 -6.96 41.64 -26.61
CA GLY A 24 -6.92 40.72 -25.48
C GLY A 24 -5.99 39.58 -25.87
N ALA A 25 -4.81 39.53 -25.25
CA ALA A 25 -3.96 38.34 -25.29
C ALA A 25 -4.81 37.17 -24.78
N ARG A 26 -4.99 36.16 -25.63
CA ARG A 26 -5.58 34.89 -25.24
C ARG A 26 -4.52 34.19 -24.40
N ASP A 27 -4.68 34.24 -23.08
CA ASP A 27 -4.06 33.24 -22.21
C ASP A 27 -4.68 31.90 -22.62
N GLU A 28 -3.89 31.10 -23.33
CA GLU A 28 -4.08 29.66 -23.37
C GLU A 28 -3.85 29.18 -21.93
N SER A 29 -4.92 29.09 -21.15
CA SER A 29 -4.87 28.36 -19.89
C SER A 29 -4.69 26.88 -20.22
N THR A 30 -3.43 26.47 -20.31
CA THR A 30 -3.05 25.09 -20.04
C THR A 30 -3.66 24.74 -18.70
N THR A 31 -4.60 23.80 -18.71
CA THR A 31 -5.00 23.08 -17.51
C THR A 31 -3.82 22.22 -17.13
N GLU A 32 -2.82 22.83 -16.48
CA GLU A 32 -1.91 22.09 -15.64
C GLU A 32 -2.78 21.42 -14.57
N SER A 33 -2.91 20.10 -14.69
CA SER A 33 -3.39 19.28 -13.59
C SER A 33 -2.44 19.55 -12.44
N SER A 34 -2.84 20.42 -11.50
CA SER A 34 -2.10 20.60 -10.27
C SER A 34 -2.17 19.26 -9.56
N ALA A 35 -1.09 18.49 -9.61
CA ALA A 35 -0.93 17.34 -8.72
C ALA A 35 -1.22 17.87 -7.30
N ALA A 36 -2.26 17.33 -6.67
CA ALA A 36 -2.60 17.72 -5.31
C ALA A 36 -1.34 17.51 -4.44
N SER A 37 -0.96 18.52 -3.66
CA SER A 37 0.19 18.41 -2.76
C SER A 37 0.00 17.19 -1.85
N PRO A 38 1.05 16.37 -1.61
CA PRO A 38 0.95 15.23 -0.71
C PRO A 38 0.44 15.66 0.67
N CYS A 39 -0.52 14.91 1.22
CA CYS A 39 -1.04 15.17 2.55
C CYS A 39 0.05 14.89 3.60
N THR A 40 0.24 15.84 4.51
CA THR A 40 1.27 15.79 5.57
C THR A 40 0.68 15.68 6.98
N GLY A 41 -0.64 15.48 7.07
CA GLY A 41 -1.37 15.39 8.32
C GLY A 41 -1.93 16.72 8.81
N SER A 42 -2.61 16.64 9.93
CA SER A 42 -3.19 17.75 10.68
C SER A 42 -3.29 17.36 12.15
N SER A 43 -3.60 18.31 13.02
CA SER A 43 -3.63 18.11 14.46
C SER A 43 -4.68 18.97 15.14
N ALA A 44 -5.07 18.56 16.35
CA ALA A 44 -5.98 19.32 17.21
C ALA A 44 -5.18 20.11 18.24
N ALA A 45 -4.83 21.36 17.91
CA ALA A 45 -3.88 22.20 18.67
C ALA A 45 -4.15 22.27 20.19
N ASP A 46 -5.42 22.22 20.61
CA ASP A 46 -5.84 22.34 22.01
C ASP A 46 -6.36 21.02 22.61
N ALA A 47 -6.13 19.88 21.95
CA ALA A 47 -6.55 18.58 22.46
C ALA A 47 -5.76 18.20 23.72
N ALA A 48 -6.48 17.76 24.76
CA ALA A 48 -5.86 17.17 25.94
C ALA A 48 -5.38 15.74 25.65
N ASP A 49 -4.33 15.31 26.35
CA ASP A 49 -3.85 13.93 26.27
C ASP A 49 -4.95 12.94 26.67
N PRO A 50 -5.17 11.87 25.87
CA PRO A 50 -6.15 10.84 26.21
C PRO A 50 -5.66 10.00 27.39
N SER A 51 -6.58 9.34 28.09
CA SER A 51 -6.25 8.44 29.19
C SER A 51 -5.64 7.10 28.73
N GLU A 52 -5.78 6.75 27.45
CA GLU A 52 -5.24 5.54 26.81
C GLU A 52 -5.05 5.84 25.31
N LEU A 53 -4.04 5.22 24.69
CA LEU A 53 -3.82 5.21 23.25
C LEU A 53 -4.07 3.81 22.69
N THR A 54 -4.76 3.72 21.57
CA THR A 54 -4.89 2.46 20.82
C THR A 54 -3.95 2.44 19.62
N LEU A 55 -3.10 1.41 19.54
CA LEU A 55 -2.21 1.08 18.44
C LEU A 55 -2.87 0.03 17.54
N ALA A 56 -3.26 0.40 16.33
CA ALA A 56 -3.82 -0.50 15.32
C ALA A 56 -2.72 -1.14 14.47
N LEU A 57 -2.79 -2.46 14.33
CA LEU A 57 -1.90 -3.29 13.51
C LEU A 57 -2.71 -4.00 12.44
N VAL A 58 -2.28 -3.94 11.19
CA VAL A 58 -2.92 -4.65 10.07
C VAL A 58 -2.57 -6.15 10.08
N PRO A 59 -3.45 -7.05 9.62
CA PRO A 59 -3.22 -8.50 9.67
C PRO A 59 -2.29 -9.00 8.53
N SER A 60 -1.09 -8.43 8.40
CA SER A 60 -0.16 -8.74 7.29
C SER A 60 0.63 -10.04 7.47
N GLY A 61 0.87 -10.43 8.74
CA GLY A 61 1.60 -11.64 9.15
C GLY A 61 0.68 -12.72 9.72
N ASP A 62 1.29 -13.65 10.47
CA ASP A 62 0.53 -14.63 11.27
C ASP A 62 -0.12 -13.93 12.46
N ALA A 63 -1.45 -13.94 12.53
CA ALA A 63 -2.20 -13.22 13.55
C ALA A 63 -1.86 -13.65 14.98
N ASN A 64 -1.61 -14.95 15.22
CA ASN A 64 -1.28 -15.42 16.57
C ASN A 64 0.11 -14.93 16.98
N LYS A 65 1.09 -15.01 16.06
CA LYS A 65 2.43 -14.48 16.30
C LYS A 65 2.39 -12.94 16.51
N LEU A 66 1.53 -12.23 15.77
CA LEU A 66 1.36 -10.78 15.95
C LEU A 66 0.79 -10.39 17.33
N VAL A 67 -0.18 -11.14 17.87
CA VAL A 67 -0.72 -10.89 19.23
C VAL A 67 0.36 -11.05 20.29
N GLU A 68 1.24 -12.05 20.15
CA GLU A 68 2.31 -12.30 21.11
C GLU A 68 3.43 -11.26 21.01
N THR A 69 3.76 -10.83 19.78
CA THR A 69 4.92 -9.97 19.50
C THR A 69 4.65 -8.47 19.69
N VAL A 70 3.39 -8.03 19.78
CA VAL A 70 3.05 -6.61 19.97
C VAL A 70 3.26 -6.12 21.41
N LYS A 71 3.24 -7.02 22.40
CA LYS A 71 3.31 -6.65 23.83
C LYS A 71 4.57 -5.84 24.21
N PRO A 72 5.79 -6.22 23.80
CA PRO A 72 6.98 -5.40 24.07
C PRO A 72 6.87 -3.97 23.55
N LEU A 73 6.32 -3.77 22.35
CA LEU A 73 6.08 -2.43 21.79
C LEU A 73 5.08 -1.63 22.63
N GLN A 74 3.97 -2.26 23.04
CA GLN A 74 2.98 -1.60 23.91
C GLN A 74 3.57 -1.16 25.25
N ASP A 75 4.32 -2.04 25.91
CA ASP A 75 4.91 -1.78 27.21
C ASP A 75 5.95 -0.63 27.10
N ALA A 76 6.79 -0.68 26.06
CA ALA A 76 7.80 0.34 25.79
C ALA A 76 7.21 1.73 25.49
N LEU A 77 6.13 1.79 24.70
CA LEU A 77 5.43 3.05 24.43
C LEU A 77 4.70 3.56 25.67
N THR A 78 4.09 2.67 26.45
CA THR A 78 3.41 3.03 27.70
C THR A 78 4.38 3.70 28.68
N GLU A 79 5.57 3.12 28.84
CA GLU A 79 6.62 3.66 29.71
C GLU A 79 7.10 5.03 29.23
N ARG A 80 7.41 5.18 27.93
CA ARG A 80 7.95 6.41 27.35
C ARG A 80 6.95 7.56 27.34
N LEU A 81 5.68 7.27 27.09
CA LEU A 81 4.64 8.29 26.96
C LEU A 81 4.00 8.64 28.31
N GLY A 82 4.08 7.74 29.29
CA GLY A 82 3.31 7.85 30.54
C GLY A 82 1.80 7.65 30.34
N ILE A 83 1.38 7.15 29.17
CA ILE A 83 -0.01 6.91 28.78
C ILE A 83 -0.15 5.43 28.42
N PRO A 84 -1.13 4.69 28.98
CA PRO A 84 -1.38 3.30 28.59
C PRO A 84 -1.54 3.14 27.09
N VAL A 85 -0.80 2.20 26.48
CA VAL A 85 -0.91 1.86 25.05
C VAL A 85 -1.42 0.43 24.89
N ARG A 86 -2.53 0.28 24.16
CA ARG A 86 -3.12 -1.03 23.84
C ARG A 86 -3.02 -1.32 22.34
N GLY A 87 -2.40 -2.44 22.00
CA GLY A 87 -2.34 -2.95 20.63
C GLY A 87 -3.62 -3.70 20.28
N VAL A 88 -4.11 -3.47 19.06
CA VAL A 88 -5.22 -4.20 18.47
C VAL A 88 -4.86 -4.60 17.05
N ILE A 89 -5.11 -5.86 16.70
CA ILE A 89 -5.01 -6.32 15.32
C ILE A 89 -6.38 -6.10 14.67
N THR A 90 -6.41 -5.42 13.55
CA THR A 90 -7.65 -5.13 12.83
C THR A 90 -8.11 -6.32 12.00
N GLN A 91 -9.41 -6.35 11.68
CA GLN A 91 -10.01 -7.40 10.84
C GLN A 91 -9.38 -7.43 9.45
N ASP A 92 -9.08 -6.25 8.92
CA ASP A 92 -8.49 -6.04 7.62
C ASP A 92 -7.74 -4.70 7.58
N TYR A 93 -7.16 -4.40 6.42
CA TYR A 93 -6.35 -3.20 6.23
C TYR A 93 -7.18 -1.90 6.24
N GLN A 94 -8.41 -1.93 5.72
CA GLN A 94 -9.28 -0.76 5.71
C GLN A 94 -9.90 -0.47 7.07
N ALA A 95 -10.18 -1.50 7.85
CA ALA A 95 -10.65 -1.35 9.22
C ALA A 95 -9.66 -0.54 10.08
N ALA A 96 -8.35 -0.59 9.80
CA ALA A 96 -7.36 0.24 10.47
C ALA A 96 -7.48 1.73 10.10
N VAL A 97 -7.71 2.04 8.82
CA VAL A 97 -7.95 3.42 8.35
C VAL A 97 -9.22 3.99 8.99
N GLU A 98 -10.30 3.21 8.98
CA GLU A 98 -11.58 3.62 9.56
C GLU A 98 -11.51 3.74 11.10
N ALA A 99 -10.73 2.90 11.78
CA ALA A 99 -10.49 3.02 13.21
C ALA A 99 -9.79 4.34 13.58
N ILE A 100 -8.84 4.80 12.77
CA ILE A 100 -8.20 6.12 12.95
C ILE A 100 -9.22 7.24 12.75
N GLY A 101 -9.97 7.21 11.65
CA GLY A 101 -10.99 8.22 11.34
C GLY A 101 -12.12 8.30 12.37
N ALA A 102 -12.51 7.16 12.95
CA ALA A 102 -13.50 7.07 14.02
C ALA A 102 -12.92 7.36 15.42
N ASN A 103 -11.64 7.74 15.52
CA ASN A 103 -10.90 7.95 16.76
C ASN A 103 -10.93 6.73 17.72
N GLN A 104 -11.04 5.53 17.15
CA GLN A 104 -10.93 4.24 17.86
C GLN A 104 -9.48 3.75 17.93
N ALA A 105 -8.61 4.27 17.06
CA ALA A 105 -7.16 4.11 17.11
C ALA A 105 -6.48 5.48 16.98
N GLN A 106 -5.41 5.69 17.73
CA GLN A 106 -4.62 6.93 17.71
C GLN A 106 -3.32 6.74 16.94
N ILE A 107 -2.82 5.51 16.85
CA ILE A 107 -1.60 5.14 16.16
C ILE A 107 -1.93 3.98 15.24
N GLY A 108 -1.54 4.03 13.98
CA GLY A 108 -1.71 2.94 13.03
C GLY A 108 -0.39 2.55 12.39
N MET A 109 -0.04 1.26 12.44
CA MET A 109 1.01 0.70 11.59
C MET A 109 0.38 0.26 10.27
N LEU A 110 0.50 1.11 9.25
CA LEU A 110 -0.26 1.02 8.01
C LEU A 110 0.68 0.84 6.80
N PRO A 111 0.29 0.04 5.79
CA PRO A 111 0.94 0.06 4.48
C PRO A 111 0.73 1.41 3.77
N PRO A 112 1.53 1.71 2.73
CA PRO A 112 1.63 3.06 2.16
C PRO A 112 0.30 3.59 1.60
N LEU A 113 -0.51 2.76 0.94
CA LEU A 113 -1.82 3.18 0.43
C LEU A 113 -2.72 3.66 1.58
N GLN A 114 -2.77 2.90 2.67
CA GLN A 114 -3.60 3.22 3.84
C GLN A 114 -3.08 4.43 4.60
N MET A 115 -1.76 4.67 4.63
CA MET A 115 -1.19 5.92 5.16
C MET A 115 -1.70 7.14 4.38
N VAL A 116 -1.68 7.07 3.04
CA VAL A 116 -2.20 8.14 2.18
C VAL A 116 -3.70 8.34 2.39
N GLN A 117 -4.47 7.25 2.45
CA GLN A 117 -5.93 7.32 2.65
C GLN A 117 -6.31 7.88 4.03
N ALA A 118 -5.63 7.45 5.10
CA ALA A 118 -5.85 7.97 6.44
C ALA A 118 -5.53 9.48 6.51
N CYS A 119 -4.48 9.92 5.82
CA CYS A 119 -4.15 11.34 5.72
C CYS A 119 -5.21 12.11 4.93
N ASN A 120 -5.50 11.69 3.70
CA ASN A 120 -6.42 12.42 2.81
C ASN A 120 -7.85 12.49 3.37
N LYS A 121 -8.32 11.41 4.01
CA LYS A 121 -9.70 11.31 4.49
C LYS A 121 -9.90 11.89 5.89
N TYR A 122 -8.90 11.73 6.77
CA TYR A 122 -9.03 12.01 8.20
C TYR A 122 -7.95 12.95 8.77
N GLY A 123 -7.03 13.42 7.94
CA GLY A 123 -5.92 14.29 8.36
C GLY A 123 -4.87 13.58 9.20
N ALA A 124 -4.86 12.25 9.26
CA ALA A 124 -3.85 11.52 10.03
C ALA A 124 -2.45 11.82 9.49
N GLU A 125 -1.48 12.06 10.37
CA GLU A 125 -0.10 12.36 10.00
C GLU A 125 0.63 11.08 9.61
N PRO A 126 1.14 10.94 8.37
CA PRO A 126 2.16 9.94 8.06
C PRO A 126 3.46 10.37 8.74
N ALA A 127 3.72 9.86 9.94
CA ALA A 127 4.80 10.36 10.79
C ALA A 127 6.14 9.66 10.50
N LEU A 128 6.11 8.32 10.42
CA LEU A 128 7.31 7.50 10.25
C LEU A 128 7.12 6.48 9.13
N GLN A 129 8.20 6.08 8.49
CA GLN A 129 8.28 4.94 7.59
C GLN A 129 9.27 3.90 8.12
N THR A 130 9.01 2.63 7.83
CA THR A 130 9.86 1.56 8.29
C THR A 130 11.12 1.43 7.43
N VAL A 131 12.20 0.99 8.07
CA VAL A 131 13.45 0.63 7.42
C VAL A 131 13.66 -0.87 7.60
N ARG A 132 13.89 -1.58 6.49
CA ARG A 132 14.19 -3.02 6.49
C ARG A 132 15.53 -3.26 5.81
N LYS A 133 16.51 -3.77 6.55
CA LYS A 133 17.87 -4.04 6.04
C LYS A 133 18.47 -2.81 5.32
N GLY A 134 18.21 -1.61 5.85
CA GLY A 134 18.69 -0.32 5.29
C GLY A 134 17.91 0.21 4.09
N LYS A 135 16.77 -0.39 3.72
CA LYS A 135 15.90 0.08 2.64
C LYS A 135 14.58 0.65 3.18
N THR A 136 14.12 1.75 2.58
CA THR A 136 12.79 2.36 2.79
C THR A 136 11.78 1.99 1.71
N THR A 137 12.17 1.11 0.78
CA THR A 137 11.33 0.56 -0.28
C THR A 137 11.52 -0.95 -0.40
N TYR A 138 10.54 -1.60 -1.02
CA TYR A 138 10.56 -3.03 -1.32
C TYR A 138 9.73 -3.32 -2.58
N ALA A 139 9.88 -4.49 -3.20
CA ALA A 139 9.01 -4.91 -4.30
C ALA A 139 7.93 -5.90 -3.83
N ALA A 140 6.81 -5.95 -4.54
CA ALA A 140 5.95 -7.12 -4.51
C ALA A 140 6.55 -8.22 -5.40
N GLN A 141 6.42 -9.47 -4.98
CA GLN A 141 6.93 -10.64 -5.69
C GLN A 141 5.79 -11.46 -6.28
N PHE A 142 6.05 -12.04 -7.46
CA PHE A 142 5.29 -13.14 -8.03
C PHE A 142 6.11 -14.42 -7.91
N TYR A 143 5.52 -15.47 -7.35
CA TYR A 143 6.15 -16.78 -7.21
C TYR A 143 5.25 -17.89 -7.70
N THR A 144 5.85 -19.01 -8.08
CA THR A 144 5.17 -20.16 -8.68
C THR A 144 5.79 -21.47 -8.23
N ASN A 145 5.02 -22.54 -8.33
CA ASN A 145 5.49 -23.93 -8.28
C ASN A 145 5.73 -24.53 -9.69
N ASN A 146 5.56 -23.74 -10.76
CA ASN A 146 5.70 -24.12 -12.16
C ASN A 146 6.79 -23.30 -12.88
N PRO A 147 8.08 -23.46 -12.51
CA PRO A 147 9.16 -22.65 -13.07
C PRO A 147 9.33 -22.84 -14.58
N ASP A 148 8.98 -24.01 -15.13
CA ASP A 148 9.08 -24.28 -16.58
C ASP A 148 8.22 -23.32 -17.43
N LYS A 149 7.13 -22.80 -16.85
CA LYS A 149 6.27 -21.83 -17.51
C LYS A 149 6.77 -20.39 -17.36
N TYR A 150 7.21 -20.02 -16.16
CA TYR A 150 7.43 -18.61 -15.81
C TYR A 150 8.90 -18.16 -15.77
N CYS A 151 9.86 -19.09 -15.71
CA CYS A 151 11.27 -18.76 -15.73
C CYS A 151 11.85 -18.84 -17.15
N ASP A 152 12.58 -17.79 -17.55
CA ASP A 152 13.31 -17.74 -18.81
C ASP A 152 14.76 -18.25 -18.64
N ASP A 153 15.26 -18.30 -17.40
CA ASP A 153 16.52 -18.91 -16.99
C ASP A 153 16.31 -20.04 -15.96
N ALA A 154 17.35 -20.86 -15.77
CA ALA A 154 17.29 -21.92 -14.77
C ALA A 154 17.23 -21.30 -13.36
N PRO A 155 16.32 -21.76 -12.48
CA PRO A 155 16.26 -21.24 -11.12
C PRO A 155 17.59 -21.36 -10.39
N VAL A 156 17.97 -20.29 -9.68
CA VAL A 156 19.17 -20.20 -8.85
C VAL A 156 18.77 -20.16 -7.37
N THR A 157 19.61 -20.75 -6.51
CA THR A 157 19.44 -20.69 -5.06
C THR A 157 20.10 -19.43 -4.52
N GLY A 158 19.31 -18.54 -3.91
CA GLY A 158 19.83 -17.34 -3.28
C GLY A 158 20.52 -17.60 -1.94
N ALA A 159 21.14 -16.56 -1.38
CA ALA A 159 21.89 -16.65 -0.12
C ALA A 159 21.06 -17.12 1.09
N ASN A 160 19.74 -16.97 1.04
CA ASN A 160 18.78 -17.43 2.05
C ASN A 160 18.27 -18.86 1.81
N GLY A 161 18.75 -19.55 0.77
CA GLY A 161 18.35 -20.92 0.42
C GLY A 161 17.04 -21.03 -0.37
N LEU A 162 16.44 -19.92 -0.76
CA LEU A 162 15.21 -19.89 -1.58
C LEU A 162 15.54 -19.81 -3.08
N LEU A 163 14.58 -20.17 -3.93
CA LEU A 163 14.77 -20.19 -5.38
C LEU A 163 14.27 -18.92 -6.07
N TYR A 164 15.02 -18.50 -7.08
CA TYR A 164 14.81 -17.29 -7.87
C TYR A 164 15.10 -17.54 -9.34
N CYS A 165 14.41 -16.86 -10.24
CA CYS A 165 14.72 -16.81 -11.66
C CYS A 165 14.47 -15.39 -12.21
N ASN A 166 14.76 -15.15 -13.47
CA ASN A 166 14.54 -13.87 -14.17
C ASN A 166 15.19 -12.65 -13.47
N GLY A 167 16.36 -12.85 -12.86
CA GLY A 167 17.10 -11.78 -12.15
C GLY A 167 16.47 -11.30 -10.84
N THR A 168 15.54 -12.05 -10.25
CA THR A 168 14.80 -11.62 -9.05
C THR A 168 15.58 -11.79 -7.74
N GLU A 169 16.69 -12.54 -7.73
CA GLU A 169 17.47 -12.86 -6.51
C GLU A 169 17.86 -11.63 -5.68
N GLY A 170 18.13 -10.50 -6.34
CA GLY A 170 18.54 -9.26 -5.68
C GLY A 170 17.43 -8.56 -4.89
N GLY A 171 16.17 -8.95 -5.07
CA GLY A 171 15.04 -8.38 -4.32
C GLY A 171 14.79 -6.90 -4.56
N THR A 172 15.27 -6.39 -5.70
CA THR A 172 15.05 -5.01 -6.13
C THR A 172 14.27 -5.07 -7.43
N GLY A 173 13.11 -4.40 -7.42
CA GLY A 173 12.25 -4.31 -8.56
C GLY A 173 12.57 -3.11 -9.48
N PRO A 174 12.04 -3.11 -10.72
CA PRO A 174 11.32 -4.21 -11.36
C PRO A 174 12.26 -5.30 -11.89
N ALA A 175 11.78 -6.55 -11.91
CA ALA A 175 12.48 -7.68 -12.51
C ALA A 175 11.50 -8.73 -13.05
N GLY A 176 11.82 -9.42 -14.15
CA GLY A 176 11.03 -10.55 -14.66
C GLY A 176 9.60 -10.25 -15.13
N LEU A 177 9.21 -8.98 -15.29
CA LEU A 177 7.83 -8.58 -15.61
C LEU A 177 7.33 -9.08 -16.97
N ASP A 178 8.22 -9.37 -17.92
CA ASP A 178 7.84 -9.92 -19.24
C ASP A 178 7.12 -11.27 -19.11
N SER A 179 7.43 -12.04 -18.06
CA SER A 179 6.79 -13.33 -17.79
C SER A 179 5.35 -13.22 -17.26
N LEU A 180 4.88 -12.03 -16.88
CA LEU A 180 3.49 -11.81 -16.47
C LEU A 180 2.49 -12.09 -17.61
N SER A 181 2.89 -11.87 -18.87
CA SER A 181 2.06 -12.18 -20.05
C SER A 181 1.62 -13.65 -20.13
N LYS A 182 2.33 -14.54 -19.44
CA LYS A 182 2.07 -15.99 -19.38
C LYS A 182 1.03 -16.36 -18.31
N MET A 183 0.53 -15.39 -17.54
CA MET A 183 -0.40 -15.62 -16.42
C MET A 183 -1.88 -15.66 -16.82
N LYS A 184 -2.23 -15.42 -18.09
CA LYS A 184 -3.63 -15.45 -18.50
C LYS A 184 -4.30 -16.79 -18.13
N ASP A 185 -5.47 -16.71 -17.51
CA ASP A 185 -6.26 -17.83 -16.99
C ASP A 185 -5.56 -18.64 -15.87
N ALA A 186 -4.43 -18.18 -15.33
CA ALA A 186 -3.72 -18.88 -14.26
C ALA A 186 -4.48 -18.78 -12.94
N LYS A 187 -4.49 -19.89 -12.19
CA LYS A 187 -5.03 -19.92 -10.84
C LYS A 187 -4.08 -19.18 -9.90
N THR A 188 -4.52 -18.04 -9.38
CA THR A 188 -3.66 -17.07 -8.70
C THR A 188 -4.21 -16.73 -7.33
N VAL A 189 -3.36 -16.80 -6.30
CA VAL A 189 -3.69 -16.33 -4.96
C VAL A 189 -3.21 -14.90 -4.74
N MET A 190 -4.16 -14.01 -4.39
CA MET A 190 -3.90 -12.62 -4.04
C MET A 190 -4.53 -12.29 -2.69
N LEU A 191 -4.10 -11.19 -2.09
CA LEU A 191 -4.76 -10.64 -0.91
C LEU A 191 -5.95 -9.76 -1.34
N GLN A 192 -6.64 -9.22 -0.34
CA GLN A 192 -7.65 -8.17 -0.51
C GLN A 192 -7.11 -6.91 -1.19
N SER A 193 -7.99 -6.17 -1.89
CA SER A 193 -7.66 -5.02 -2.75
C SER A 193 -6.95 -3.86 -2.05
N ALA A 194 -7.04 -3.81 -0.73
CA ALA A 194 -6.36 -2.85 0.11
C ALA A 194 -4.85 -3.12 0.26
N SER A 195 -4.37 -4.34 -0.01
CA SER A 195 -2.96 -4.70 0.18
C SER A 195 -2.06 -4.14 -0.93
N SER A 196 -1.06 -3.33 -0.57
CA SER A 196 -0.12 -2.75 -1.55
C SER A 196 0.64 -3.84 -2.32
N ALA A 197 1.31 -4.76 -1.62
CA ALA A 197 2.10 -5.82 -2.25
C ALA A 197 1.32 -7.12 -2.53
N GLY A 198 0.17 -7.31 -1.87
CA GLY A 198 -0.67 -8.48 -2.07
C GLY A 198 -1.76 -8.28 -3.13
N PHE A 199 -1.97 -7.05 -3.62
CA PHE A 199 -2.95 -6.77 -4.65
C PHE A 199 -2.58 -5.59 -5.55
N VAL A 200 -2.45 -4.37 -5.01
CA VAL A 200 -2.40 -3.12 -5.80
C VAL A 200 -1.28 -3.11 -6.84
N PHE A 201 -0.03 -3.27 -6.41
CA PHE A 201 1.13 -3.23 -7.30
C PHE A 201 1.18 -4.45 -8.24
N PRO A 202 0.88 -5.69 -7.79
CA PRO A 202 0.72 -6.81 -8.71
C PRO A 202 -0.35 -6.60 -9.78
N SER A 203 -1.52 -6.10 -9.41
CA SER A 203 -2.62 -5.80 -10.35
C SER A 203 -2.24 -4.72 -11.34
N ALA A 204 -1.52 -3.68 -10.91
CA ALA A 204 -1.01 -2.64 -11.82
C ALA A 204 0.01 -3.21 -12.82
N ALA A 205 0.92 -4.07 -12.35
CA ALA A 205 1.88 -4.75 -13.21
C ALA A 205 1.22 -5.70 -14.23
N LEU A 206 0.19 -6.45 -13.81
CA LEU A 206 -0.62 -7.29 -14.70
C LEU A 206 -1.38 -6.46 -15.74
N LYS A 207 -1.99 -5.34 -15.31
CA LYS A 207 -2.71 -4.44 -16.20
C LYS A 207 -1.80 -3.85 -17.27
N ALA A 208 -0.53 -3.55 -16.94
CA ALA A 208 0.46 -3.05 -17.89
C ALA A 208 0.77 -4.04 -19.03
N VAL A 209 0.59 -5.35 -18.81
CA VAL A 209 0.70 -6.40 -19.84
C VAL A 209 -0.66 -6.83 -20.42
N GLY A 210 -1.74 -6.11 -20.10
CA GLY A 210 -3.07 -6.34 -20.65
C GLY A 210 -3.86 -7.47 -19.96
N ILE A 211 -3.53 -7.79 -18.70
CA ILE A 211 -4.27 -8.76 -17.87
C ILE A 211 -4.98 -8.02 -16.74
N ASP A 212 -6.31 -8.12 -16.68
CA ASP A 212 -7.08 -7.66 -15.53
C ASP A 212 -7.10 -8.76 -14.45
N SER A 213 -6.50 -8.48 -13.29
CA SER A 213 -6.37 -9.46 -12.20
C SER A 213 -7.71 -9.97 -11.64
N THR A 214 -8.81 -9.27 -11.90
CA THR A 214 -10.15 -9.61 -11.39
C THR A 214 -11.02 -10.35 -12.40
N THR A 215 -10.69 -10.29 -13.69
CA THR A 215 -11.51 -10.93 -14.74
C THR A 215 -10.75 -11.94 -15.61
N ASP A 216 -9.42 -11.82 -15.73
CA ASP A 216 -8.60 -12.66 -16.60
C ASP A 216 -7.82 -13.75 -15.83
N LEU A 217 -7.99 -13.85 -14.51
CA LEU A 217 -7.36 -14.84 -13.63
C LEU A 217 -8.42 -15.65 -12.88
N ASP A 218 -8.12 -16.91 -12.54
CA ASP A 218 -8.90 -17.68 -11.56
C ASP A 218 -8.39 -17.32 -10.15
N LEU A 219 -9.08 -16.39 -9.49
CA LEU A 219 -8.57 -15.69 -8.31
C LEU A 219 -9.00 -16.36 -6.99
N THR A 220 -8.02 -16.84 -6.23
CA THR A 220 -8.17 -17.16 -4.81
C THR A 220 -7.83 -15.94 -3.96
N GLN A 221 -8.67 -15.59 -2.99
CA GLN A 221 -8.40 -14.51 -2.04
C GLN A 221 -8.06 -15.02 -0.66
N VAL A 222 -6.98 -14.49 -0.09
CA VAL A 222 -6.54 -14.75 1.30
C VAL A 222 -6.34 -13.44 2.07
N THR A 223 -6.17 -13.53 3.38
CA THR A 223 -6.03 -12.35 4.26
C THR A 223 -4.59 -12.00 4.61
N SER A 224 -3.63 -12.92 4.45
CA SER A 224 -2.23 -12.70 4.85
C SER A 224 -1.22 -13.26 3.84
N HIS A 225 -0.02 -12.71 3.83
CA HIS A 225 1.06 -13.15 2.94
C HIS A 225 1.53 -14.59 3.20
N PRO A 226 1.67 -15.06 4.47
CA PRO A 226 1.95 -16.47 4.75
C PRO A 226 0.91 -17.42 4.15
N ALA A 227 -0.38 -17.06 4.19
CA ALA A 227 -1.44 -17.88 3.62
C ALA A 227 -1.31 -18.01 2.09
N ALA A 228 -0.96 -16.92 1.40
CA ALA A 228 -0.71 -16.94 -0.04
C ALA A 228 0.47 -17.87 -0.39
N VAL A 229 1.57 -17.80 0.36
CA VAL A 229 2.75 -18.65 0.14
C VAL A 229 2.39 -20.12 0.31
N LEU A 230 1.65 -20.45 1.38
CA LEU A 230 1.23 -21.82 1.65
C LEU A 230 0.27 -22.36 0.59
N SER A 231 -0.62 -21.53 0.03
CA SER A 231 -1.55 -21.93 -1.04
C SER A 231 -0.80 -22.48 -2.26
N VAL A 232 0.21 -21.74 -2.75
CA VAL A 232 1.01 -22.18 -3.90
C VAL A 232 1.89 -23.38 -3.53
N ASN A 233 2.46 -23.40 -2.32
CA ASN A 233 3.27 -24.53 -1.86
C ASN A 233 2.47 -25.83 -1.79
N ASN A 234 1.20 -25.76 -1.40
CA ASN A 234 0.30 -26.91 -1.30
C ASN A 234 -0.25 -27.34 -2.67
N GLY A 235 -0.01 -26.56 -3.72
CA GLY A 235 -0.55 -26.80 -5.06
C GLY A 235 -2.00 -26.37 -5.23
N ASP A 236 -2.53 -25.59 -4.29
CA ASP A 236 -3.88 -25.04 -4.39
C ASP A 236 -3.97 -23.94 -5.45
N ASP A 237 -2.89 -23.17 -5.65
CA ASP A 237 -2.76 -22.13 -6.68
C ASP A 237 -1.44 -22.29 -7.46
N GLU A 238 -1.42 -21.79 -8.71
CA GLU A 238 -0.25 -21.87 -9.61
C GLU A 238 0.72 -20.69 -9.36
N VAL A 239 0.16 -19.50 -9.11
CA VAL A 239 0.92 -18.26 -8.86
C VAL A 239 0.42 -17.61 -7.58
N GLY A 240 1.35 -17.06 -6.80
CA GLY A 240 1.03 -16.26 -5.63
C GLY A 240 1.77 -14.93 -5.65
N VAL A 241 1.19 -13.95 -4.96
CA VAL A 241 1.79 -12.63 -4.78
C VAL A 241 2.01 -12.31 -3.30
N SER A 242 3.08 -11.60 -2.98
CA SER A 242 3.37 -11.15 -1.61
C SER A 242 4.38 -10.00 -1.59
N PHE A 243 4.72 -9.48 -0.41
CA PHE A 243 5.95 -8.68 -0.26
C PHE A 243 7.19 -9.55 -0.47
N TRP A 244 8.29 -8.92 -0.86
CA TRP A 244 9.62 -9.52 -0.91
C TRP A 244 10.27 -9.59 0.48
N ASP A 245 10.67 -10.74 1.03
CA ASP A 245 10.35 -12.11 0.60
C ASP A 245 9.55 -12.81 1.71
N ALA A 246 8.23 -12.88 1.54
CA ALA A 246 7.33 -13.46 2.52
C ALA A 246 7.57 -14.96 2.76
N ARG A 247 8.28 -15.66 1.87
CA ARG A 247 8.61 -17.09 2.06
C ARG A 247 9.50 -17.32 3.28
N GLU A 248 10.34 -16.35 3.64
CA GLU A 248 11.18 -16.43 4.85
C GLU A 248 10.35 -16.56 6.14
N THR A 249 9.10 -16.09 6.13
CA THR A 249 8.22 -16.12 7.31
C THR A 249 7.66 -17.52 7.62
N VAL A 250 7.63 -18.41 6.62
CA VAL A 250 7.03 -19.75 6.71
C VAL A 250 8.04 -20.88 6.52
N VAL A 251 9.17 -20.64 5.87
CA VAL A 251 10.12 -21.71 5.47
C VAL A 251 10.67 -22.52 6.66
N LYS A 252 10.75 -21.90 7.84
CA LYS A 252 11.18 -22.61 9.06
C LYS A 252 10.18 -23.71 9.46
N ASP A 253 8.89 -23.43 9.32
CA ASP A 253 7.79 -24.32 9.69
C ASP A 253 7.42 -25.25 8.50
N THR A 254 7.60 -24.78 7.27
CA THR A 254 7.34 -25.49 6.00
C THR A 254 8.56 -25.47 5.07
N PRO A 255 9.58 -26.33 5.29
CA PRO A 255 10.84 -26.29 4.53
C PRO A 255 10.71 -26.55 3.03
N ASP A 256 9.62 -27.17 2.57
CA ASP A 256 9.39 -27.44 1.15
C ASP A 256 9.15 -26.16 0.34
N VAL A 257 8.79 -25.06 1.00
CA VAL A 257 8.71 -23.73 0.37
C VAL A 257 10.04 -23.36 -0.32
N ALA A 258 11.18 -23.70 0.29
CA ALA A 258 12.50 -23.42 -0.28
C ALA A 258 12.80 -24.21 -1.56
N LYS A 259 12.18 -25.38 -1.73
CA LYS A 259 12.43 -26.30 -2.85
C LYS A 259 11.41 -26.13 -3.97
N ASN A 260 10.17 -25.82 -3.60
CA ASN A 260 9.04 -25.90 -4.51
C ASN A 260 8.71 -24.55 -5.14
N LEU A 261 9.01 -23.44 -4.46
CA LEU A 261 8.58 -22.12 -4.90
C LEU A 261 9.74 -21.32 -5.47
N VAL A 262 9.54 -20.78 -6.67
CA VAL A 262 10.49 -19.90 -7.36
C VAL A 262 9.85 -18.53 -7.54
N VAL A 263 10.54 -17.45 -7.14
CA VAL A 263 10.14 -16.08 -7.50
C VAL A 263 10.61 -15.81 -8.92
N PHE A 264 9.69 -15.36 -9.77
CA PHE A 264 9.95 -15.14 -11.20
C PHE A 264 9.72 -13.70 -11.65
N ALA A 265 9.06 -12.85 -10.85
CA ALA A 265 8.94 -11.44 -11.13
C ALA A 265 8.85 -10.57 -9.86
N LEU A 266 9.29 -9.32 -9.97
CA LEU A 266 9.21 -8.26 -8.97
C LEU A 266 8.59 -7.00 -9.61
N THR A 267 7.63 -6.38 -8.93
CA THR A 267 7.00 -5.11 -9.37
C THR A 267 7.98 -3.94 -9.30
N ASN A 268 7.57 -2.74 -9.72
CA ASN A 268 8.23 -1.51 -9.28
C ASN A 268 8.31 -1.45 -7.74
N GLU A 269 9.31 -0.73 -7.24
CA GLU A 269 9.48 -0.49 -5.81
C GLU A 269 8.25 0.21 -5.22
N ILE A 270 7.89 -0.25 -4.03
CA ILE A 270 6.79 0.18 -3.18
C ILE A 270 7.46 0.91 -2.00
N PRO A 271 7.02 2.15 -1.67
CA PRO A 271 7.40 2.77 -0.40
C PRO A 271 7.05 1.86 0.77
N ASN A 272 7.91 1.76 1.78
CA ASN A 272 7.61 0.96 2.96
C ASN A 272 6.35 1.48 3.67
N ASP A 273 5.71 0.55 4.38
CA ASP A 273 4.74 0.82 5.42
C ASP A 273 5.32 1.73 6.51
N GLY A 274 4.47 2.20 7.41
CA GLY A 274 4.86 3.20 8.38
C GLY A 274 3.88 3.39 9.51
N VAL A 275 4.08 4.47 10.25
CA VAL A 275 3.28 4.87 11.40
C VAL A 275 2.47 6.09 11.01
N SER A 276 1.15 5.97 11.08
CA SER A 276 0.22 7.08 10.97
C SER A 276 -0.34 7.46 12.34
N ILE A 277 -0.37 8.75 12.64
CA ILE A 277 -0.86 9.27 13.93
C ILE A 277 -2.14 10.08 13.71
N SER A 278 -3.15 9.85 14.54
CA SER A 278 -4.46 10.50 14.38
C SER A 278 -4.38 12.03 14.48
N SER A 279 -5.21 12.70 13.68
CA SER A 279 -5.39 14.16 13.70
C SER A 279 -6.11 14.68 14.95
N SER A 280 -6.73 13.78 15.72
CA SER A 280 -7.41 14.11 16.97
C SER A 280 -6.44 14.45 18.11
N LEU A 281 -5.15 14.17 17.95
CA LEU A 281 -4.12 14.43 18.95
C LEU A 281 -3.55 15.85 18.81
N SER A 282 -2.98 16.36 19.90
CA SER A 282 -2.22 17.60 19.89
C SER A 282 -0.90 17.41 19.12
N PRO A 283 -0.32 18.48 18.54
CA PRO A 283 1.00 18.41 17.94
C PRO A 283 2.08 17.90 18.90
N ASP A 284 1.99 18.26 20.19
CA ASP A 284 2.93 17.79 21.21
C ASP A 284 2.87 16.27 21.39
N LEU A 285 1.66 15.71 21.46
CA LEU A 285 1.51 14.28 21.63
C LEU A 285 1.86 13.50 20.35
N GLN A 286 1.59 14.05 19.15
CA GLN A 286 2.05 13.47 17.88
C GLN A 286 3.58 13.35 17.87
N HIS A 287 4.29 14.42 18.21
CA HIS A 287 5.76 14.40 18.30
C HIS A 287 6.26 13.41 19.37
N ARG A 288 5.67 13.41 20.57
CA ARG A 288 6.05 12.46 21.64
C ARG A 288 5.87 11.01 21.21
N ILE A 289 4.81 10.69 20.45
CA ILE A 289 4.58 9.35 19.91
C ILE A 289 5.66 8.99 18.90
N SER A 290 5.98 9.88 17.96
CA SER A 290 7.04 9.67 16.97
C SER A 290 8.40 9.45 17.65
N ASP A 291 8.78 10.33 18.57
CA ASP A 291 10.03 10.24 19.32
C ASP A 291 10.11 8.93 20.13
N ALA A 292 9.00 8.51 20.77
CA ALA A 292 8.95 7.27 21.52
C ALA A 292 9.11 6.02 20.63
N MET A 293 8.52 6.05 19.42
CA MET A 293 8.67 4.99 18.43
C MET A 293 10.10 4.91 17.90
N GLU A 294 10.70 6.04 17.53
CA GLU A 294 12.08 6.12 17.03
C GLU A 294 13.09 5.72 18.10
N ASP A 295 12.95 6.24 19.34
CA ASP A 295 13.80 5.88 20.47
C ASP A 295 13.77 4.36 20.71
N TYR A 296 12.57 3.77 20.80
CA TYR A 296 12.44 2.33 20.97
C TYR A 296 13.07 1.57 19.80
N ALA A 297 12.79 1.96 18.56
CA ALA A 297 13.35 1.34 17.36
C ALA A 297 14.89 1.42 17.28
N SER A 298 15.53 2.34 18.01
CA SER A 298 16.99 2.46 18.11
C SER A 298 17.63 1.51 19.13
N THR A 299 16.83 0.90 20.02
CA THR A 299 17.30 -0.05 21.04
C THR A 299 17.41 -1.47 20.48
N PRO A 300 18.34 -2.32 20.99
CA PRO A 300 18.39 -3.73 20.62
C PRO A 300 17.07 -4.47 20.83
N GLU A 301 16.40 -4.20 21.96
CA GLU A 301 15.12 -4.79 22.31
C GLU A 301 14.00 -4.34 21.36
N GLY A 302 14.00 -3.06 20.97
CA GLY A 302 13.04 -2.55 20.00
C GLY A 302 13.26 -3.07 18.59
N VAL A 303 14.52 -3.21 18.14
CA VAL A 303 14.83 -3.87 16.87
C VAL A 303 14.34 -5.32 16.89
N GLU A 304 14.58 -6.06 17.98
CA GLU A 304 14.10 -7.44 18.12
C GLU A 304 12.56 -7.52 18.04
N ALA A 305 11.85 -6.68 18.81
CA ALA A 305 10.40 -6.64 18.83
C ALA A 305 9.80 -6.25 17.47
N LEU A 306 10.29 -5.17 16.86
CA LEU A 306 9.82 -4.67 15.57
C LEU A 306 10.16 -5.64 14.42
N THR A 307 11.29 -6.36 14.52
CA THR A 307 11.63 -7.45 13.61
C THR A 307 10.63 -8.60 13.72
N ALA A 308 10.22 -8.96 14.95
CA ALA A 308 9.25 -10.02 15.18
C ALA A 308 7.84 -9.66 14.68
N ILE A 309 7.46 -8.38 14.73
CA ILE A 309 6.16 -7.90 14.24
C ILE A 309 6.13 -7.88 12.70
N TYR A 310 6.97 -7.07 12.05
CA TYR A 310 6.93 -6.86 10.59
C TYR A 310 8.33 -6.80 9.93
N GLN A 311 9.31 -7.50 10.50
CA GLN A 311 10.69 -7.51 9.99
C GLN A 311 11.32 -6.10 9.92
N ILE A 312 10.85 -5.19 10.78
CA ILE A 312 11.30 -3.79 10.83
C ILE A 312 12.61 -3.72 11.59
N THR A 313 13.61 -3.08 10.99
CA THR A 313 14.97 -2.90 11.56
C THR A 313 15.28 -1.47 11.95
N GLY A 314 14.38 -0.54 11.66
CA GLY A 314 14.50 0.88 11.99
C GLY A 314 13.28 1.67 11.55
N LEU A 315 13.24 2.94 11.93
CA LEU A 315 12.22 3.91 11.52
C LEU A 315 12.92 5.17 11.05
N ASP A 316 12.41 5.77 9.98
CA ASP A 316 12.81 7.08 9.47
C ASP A 316 11.56 7.97 9.39
N LYS A 317 11.76 9.28 9.22
CA LYS A 317 10.65 10.19 8.88
C LYS A 317 9.97 9.75 7.60
N ALA A 318 8.65 9.78 7.58
CA ALA A 318 7.92 9.48 6.37
C ALA A 318 8.21 10.50 5.26
N ASP A 319 8.20 10.02 4.02
CA ASP A 319 8.17 10.82 2.80
C ASP A 319 6.76 10.74 2.18
N PRO A 320 5.88 11.72 2.45
CA PRO A 320 4.52 11.73 1.91
C PRO A 320 4.49 11.77 0.37
N ALA A 321 5.49 12.35 -0.27
CA ALA A 321 5.57 12.39 -1.73
C ALA A 321 5.85 11.00 -2.29
N ALA A 322 6.75 10.24 -1.66
CA ALA A 322 6.98 8.84 -2.02
C ALA A 322 5.73 7.99 -1.78
N LEU A 323 5.08 8.13 -0.62
CA LEU A 323 3.86 7.38 -0.27
C LEU A 323 2.73 7.56 -1.30
N GLN A 324 2.62 8.74 -1.91
CA GLN A 324 1.62 9.04 -2.94
C GLN A 324 1.69 8.09 -4.15
N GLN A 325 2.85 7.46 -4.41
CA GLN A 325 2.97 6.44 -5.46
C GLN A 325 1.96 5.30 -5.26
N ALA A 326 1.71 4.87 -4.02
CA ALA A 326 0.78 3.78 -3.74
C ALA A 326 -0.67 4.14 -4.14
N GLN A 327 -1.05 5.41 -3.98
CA GLN A 327 -2.34 5.90 -4.45
C GLN A 327 -2.39 5.99 -5.97
N THR A 328 -1.33 6.48 -6.62
CA THR A 328 -1.24 6.52 -8.10
C THR A 328 -1.40 5.11 -8.71
N GLU A 329 -0.77 4.10 -8.12
CA GLU A 329 -0.90 2.71 -8.57
C GLU A 329 -2.32 2.17 -8.34
N ALA A 330 -2.94 2.49 -7.19
CA ALA A 330 -4.34 2.15 -6.92
C ALA A 330 -5.31 2.79 -7.92
N ASP A 331 -5.12 4.07 -8.25
CA ASP A 331 -5.91 4.81 -9.24
C ASP A 331 -5.79 4.14 -10.62
N SER A 332 -4.58 3.69 -10.98
CA SER A 332 -4.31 3.05 -12.27
C SER A 332 -5.14 1.79 -12.51
N ILE A 333 -5.55 1.10 -11.43
CA ILE A 333 -6.39 -0.12 -11.46
C ILE A 333 -7.84 0.14 -11.04
N GLY A 334 -8.25 1.39 -10.90
CA GLY A 334 -9.64 1.76 -10.57
C GLY A 334 -10.00 1.62 -9.09
N LEU A 335 -9.01 1.60 -8.20
CA LEU A 335 -9.17 1.60 -6.74
C LEU A 335 -8.94 2.97 -6.09
N GLY A 336 -8.74 4.00 -6.91
CA GLY A 336 -8.71 5.38 -6.47
C GLY A 336 -10.08 5.86 -6.02
N ASN A 337 -10.23 6.16 -4.73
CA ASN A 337 -11.40 6.85 -4.19
C ASN A 337 -11.08 8.33 -3.98
#